data_AF-A0A955IGJ3-F1
#
_entry.id   AF-A0A955IGJ3-F1
#
_cell.length_a   1.000
_cell.length_b   1.000
_cell.length_c   1.000
_cell.angle_alpha   90.00
_cell.angle_beta   90.00
_cell.angle_gamma   90.00
#
_symmetry.space_group_name_H-M   'P 1'
#
loop_
_entity.id
_entity.type
_entity.pdbx_description
1 polymer ?
#
loop_
_entity_poly.entity_id
_entity_poly.type
_entity_poly.pdbx_seq_one_letter_code
_entity_poly.pdbx_strand_id
1 'polypeptide(L)'
;MHVLSCGFLVAVALAAPTVDRLDPGDPDVAALIDQVVADALAAPTPPPATPLDAAEVPRLAWGDERSITGRLEQATTVASGPPGRELTEWFLRPASGVPVLVLVVGGEAANFAEGTEVGLSVRAAGFVEAMARNGEMRRFPAFVGARPVRPTSGAPAWGLVAVLIPTVVVLLGLFLVVAARAGRARRGPLQRRLCAASDEPEAAELPLPADPAEALAALRERADER
;
A
#
# COMPACT_ATOMS: atom_id res chain seq x y z
N MET A 1 -5.51 25.26 45.84
CA MET A 1 -4.71 24.06 45.50
C MET A 1 -3.65 24.49 44.49
N HIS A 2 -2.42 24.74 44.94
CA HIS A 2 -1.29 25.05 44.08
C HIS A 2 -0.56 23.75 43.77
N VAL A 3 -0.54 23.35 42.49
CA VAL A 3 0.27 22.23 42.02
C VAL A 3 1.70 22.74 41.86
N LEU A 4 2.57 22.31 42.77
CA LEU A 4 4.00 22.55 42.71
C LEU A 4 4.58 21.79 41.51
N SER A 5 4.99 22.54 40.48
CA SER A 5 5.79 22.05 39.36
C SER A 5 7.20 21.73 39.87
N CYS A 6 7.50 20.46 40.08
CA CYS A 6 8.86 20.00 40.38
C CYS A 6 9.66 19.94 39.08
N GLY A 7 10.50 20.95 38.84
CA GLY A 7 11.61 20.83 37.91
C GLY A 7 12.64 19.85 38.47
N PHE A 8 12.95 18.80 37.70
CA PHE A 8 14.03 17.87 38.02
C PHE A 8 15.11 17.97 36.95
N LEU A 9 16.34 18.09 37.44
CA LEU A 9 17.59 18.31 36.73
C LEU A 9 18.48 17.12 37.09
N VAL A 10 18.90 16.32 36.12
CA VAL A 10 19.96 15.30 36.30
C VAL A 10 20.72 15.17 34.99
N ALA A 11 22.03 15.36 35.06
CA ALA A 11 22.99 15.25 33.96
C ALA A 11 23.85 13.99 34.12
N VAL A 12 24.09 13.22 33.04
CA VAL A 12 25.29 12.34 32.86
C VAL A 12 25.60 12.09 31.36
N ALA A 13 26.90 12.10 31.03
CA ALA A 13 27.60 11.93 29.73
C ALA A 13 27.42 10.54 29.04
N LEU A 14 27.67 10.27 27.74
CA LEU A 14 28.62 10.77 26.73
C LEU A 14 28.19 10.30 25.30
N ALA A 15 28.62 11.03 24.25
CA ALA A 15 28.68 10.68 22.81
C ALA A 15 27.41 10.76 21.92
N ALA A 16 26.64 11.84 22.07
CA ALA A 16 25.98 12.64 21.02
C ALA A 16 25.65 14.00 21.71
N PRO A 17 25.26 15.10 21.04
CA PRO A 17 24.68 16.23 21.78
C PRO A 17 23.44 15.71 22.52
N THR A 18 23.58 15.49 23.83
CA THR A 18 22.46 15.11 24.71
C THR A 18 21.73 16.41 25.00
N VAL A 19 20.60 16.61 24.33
CA VAL A 19 19.74 17.74 24.55
C VAL A 19 18.79 17.30 25.66
N ASP A 20 19.04 17.75 26.91
CA ASP A 20 18.30 17.35 28.14
C ASP A 20 16.78 17.49 27.97
N ARG A 21 16.37 18.39 27.09
CA ARG A 21 15.03 18.54 26.55
C ARG A 21 15.18 19.29 25.24
N LEU A 22 14.42 18.92 24.20
CA LEU A 22 14.31 19.73 22.98
C LEU A 22 13.77 21.10 23.38
N ASP A 23 14.65 21.99 23.77
CA ASP A 23 14.32 23.31 24.26
C ASP A 23 14.15 24.19 23.04
N PRO A 24 12.93 24.63 22.71
CA PRO A 24 12.73 25.52 21.59
C PRO A 24 13.41 26.89 21.77
N GLY A 25 13.89 27.20 22.98
CA GLY A 25 14.74 28.36 23.24
C GLY A 25 16.22 28.18 22.89
N ASP A 26 16.69 26.95 22.64
CA ASP A 26 18.05 26.69 22.16
C ASP A 26 18.21 27.27 20.75
N PRO A 27 19.25 28.08 20.47
CA PRO A 27 19.45 28.68 19.15
C PRO A 27 19.57 27.65 18.02
N ASP A 28 20.14 26.47 18.27
CA ASP A 28 20.29 25.43 17.25
C ASP A 28 18.94 24.77 16.92
N VAL A 29 18.11 24.54 17.96
CA VAL A 29 16.74 24.05 17.80
C VAL A 29 15.87 25.10 17.12
N ALA A 30 16.00 26.37 17.50
CA ALA A 30 15.25 27.47 16.90
C ALA A 30 15.58 27.64 15.41
N ALA A 31 16.87 27.57 15.04
CA ALA A 31 17.31 27.58 13.65
C ALA A 31 16.76 26.37 12.87
N LEU A 32 16.72 25.19 13.48
CA LEU A 32 16.14 24.00 12.88
C LEU A 32 14.63 24.15 12.68
N ILE A 33 13.90 24.70 13.65
CA ILE A 33 12.47 25.04 13.54
C ILE A 33 12.25 26.02 12.39
N ASP A 34 13.05 27.08 12.30
CA ASP A 34 12.96 28.07 11.21
C ASP A 34 13.15 27.39 9.84
N GLN A 35 14.13 26.50 9.73
CA GLN A 35 14.39 25.75 8.50
C GLN A 35 13.22 24.83 8.14
N VAL A 36 12.71 24.04 9.10
CA VAL A 36 11.56 23.14 8.87
C VAL A 36 10.32 23.92 8.44
N VAL A 37 10.08 25.10 9.03
CA VAL A 37 8.98 25.98 8.63
C VAL A 37 9.18 26.50 7.21
N ALA A 38 10.40 26.96 6.87
CA ALA A 38 10.72 27.44 5.53
C ALA A 38 10.53 26.34 4.47
N ASP A 39 11.03 25.13 4.74
CA ASP A 39 10.90 23.97 3.87
C ASP A 39 9.43 23.57 3.68
N ALA A 40 8.66 23.54 4.77
CA ALA A 40 7.22 23.26 4.71
C ALA A 40 6.50 24.31 3.86
N LEU A 41 6.85 25.59 3.97
CA LEU A 41 6.25 26.64 3.14
C LEU A 41 6.62 26.49 1.66
N ALA A 42 7.83 26.03 1.35
CA ALA A 42 8.31 25.82 -0.02
C ALA A 42 7.72 24.58 -0.70
N ALA A 43 7.51 23.48 0.03
CA ALA A 43 7.01 22.22 -0.49
C ALA A 43 5.63 21.88 0.10
N PRO A 44 4.52 22.07 -0.65
CA PRO A 44 3.17 21.87 -0.12
C PRO A 44 2.82 20.41 0.15
N THR A 45 3.54 19.47 -0.47
CA THR A 45 3.29 18.04 -0.32
C THR A 45 4.51 17.36 0.30
N PRO A 46 4.37 16.72 1.47
CA PRO A 46 5.49 15.99 2.05
C PRO A 46 5.90 14.83 1.11
N PRO A 47 7.21 14.55 1.00
CA PRO A 47 7.68 13.42 0.21
C PRO A 47 7.10 12.10 0.76
N PRO A 48 6.94 11.08 -0.10
CA PRO A 48 6.40 9.78 0.31
C PRO A 48 7.20 9.24 1.50
N ALA A 49 6.48 8.78 2.51
CA ALA A 49 7.12 8.37 3.75
C ALA A 49 7.93 7.10 3.59
N THR A 50 9.20 7.17 3.99
CA THR A 50 10.07 6.00 4.04
C THR A 50 10.03 5.48 5.47
N PRO A 51 9.74 4.18 5.70
CA PRO A 51 9.73 3.64 7.06
C PRO A 51 11.08 3.90 7.75
N LEU A 52 11.05 4.42 8.97
CA LEU A 52 12.25 4.62 9.78
C LEU A 52 12.75 3.25 10.25
N ASP A 53 13.87 2.79 9.70
CA ASP A 53 14.54 1.58 10.18
C ASP A 53 15.17 1.83 11.56
N ALA A 54 14.86 0.97 12.52
CA ALA A 54 15.41 1.03 13.87
C ALA A 54 16.94 0.97 13.87
N ALA A 55 17.56 0.29 12.90
CA ALA A 55 19.01 0.21 12.77
C ALA A 55 19.65 1.53 12.30
N GLU A 56 18.90 2.41 11.64
CA GLU A 56 19.39 3.70 11.15
C GLU A 56 19.36 4.79 12.23
N VAL A 57 18.45 4.67 13.21
CA VAL A 57 18.24 5.67 14.26
C VAL A 57 19.54 6.12 14.95
N PRO A 58 20.46 5.23 15.35
CA PRO A 58 21.71 5.64 16.00
C PRO A 58 22.68 6.42 15.11
N ARG A 59 22.46 6.43 13.78
CA ARG A 59 23.36 7.02 12.78
C ARG A 59 22.87 8.36 12.24
N LEU A 60 21.71 8.83 12.68
CA LEU A 60 21.13 10.09 12.20
C LEU A 60 21.98 11.27 12.64
N ALA A 61 22.45 12.06 11.69
CA ALA A 61 23.13 13.31 11.95
C ALA A 61 22.09 14.43 12.20
N TRP A 62 22.49 15.45 12.94
CA TRP A 62 21.65 16.63 13.15
C TRP A 62 21.25 17.28 11.82
N GLY A 63 19.97 17.59 11.66
CA GLY A 63 19.42 18.22 10.46
C GLY A 63 19.07 17.25 9.31
N ASP A 64 19.43 15.96 9.42
CA ASP A 64 19.11 14.95 8.41
C ASP A 64 17.62 14.89 8.14
N GLU A 65 17.23 15.03 6.88
CA GLU A 65 15.84 14.98 6.46
C GLU A 65 15.36 13.53 6.33
N ARG A 66 14.20 13.25 6.93
CA ARG A 66 13.53 11.96 6.89
C ARG A 66 12.03 12.17 6.75
N SER A 67 11.35 11.13 6.29
CA SER A 67 9.90 11.09 6.40
C SER A 67 9.53 9.96 7.34
N ILE A 68 8.66 10.24 8.31
CA ILE A 68 8.26 9.28 9.35
C ILE A 68 6.78 9.01 9.18
N THR A 69 6.40 7.73 9.24
CA THR A 69 5.01 7.32 9.41
C THR A 69 4.89 6.44 10.64
N GLY A 70 3.86 6.69 11.43
CA GLY A 70 3.60 5.93 12.64
C GLY A 70 2.26 6.26 13.26
N ARG A 71 1.94 5.52 14.32
CA ARG A 71 0.76 5.76 15.13
C ARG A 71 1.06 6.82 16.18
N LEU A 72 0.23 7.85 16.28
CA LEU A 72 0.31 8.86 17.32
C LEU A 72 -0.09 8.25 18.67
N GLU A 73 0.82 8.15 19.63
CA GLU A 73 0.54 7.56 20.95
C GLU A 73 0.21 8.59 22.03
N GLN A 74 0.78 9.80 21.89
CA GLN A 74 0.57 10.91 22.81
C GLN A 74 0.83 12.23 22.07
N ALA A 75 0.00 13.24 22.34
CA ALA A 75 0.22 14.60 21.88
C ALA A 75 0.16 15.57 23.07
N THR A 76 1.14 16.47 23.18
CA THR A 76 1.20 17.45 24.26
C THR A 76 1.59 18.81 23.70
N THR A 77 0.70 19.79 23.83
CA THR A 77 0.98 21.17 23.39
C THR A 77 2.02 21.79 24.31
N VAL A 78 3.07 22.35 23.71
CA VAL A 78 4.15 23.01 24.44
C VAL A 78 3.76 24.47 24.64
N ALA A 79 3.57 24.87 25.91
CA ALA A 79 3.17 26.24 26.25
C ALA A 79 4.26 27.29 25.98
N SER A 80 5.52 26.85 25.92
CA SER A 80 6.71 27.69 25.80
C SER A 80 7.36 27.42 24.44
N GLY A 81 6.92 28.12 23.40
CA GLY A 81 7.50 28.06 22.06
C GLY A 81 7.97 29.44 21.57
N PRO A 82 8.62 29.50 20.40
CA PRO A 82 8.96 30.76 19.76
C PRO A 82 7.69 31.62 19.58
N PRO A 83 7.77 32.94 19.75
CA PRO A 83 6.60 33.81 19.68
C PRO A 83 5.87 33.64 18.34
N GLY A 84 4.56 33.42 18.41
CA GLY A 84 3.70 33.24 17.23
C GLY A 84 3.73 31.83 16.63
N ARG A 85 4.39 30.85 17.25
CA ARG A 85 4.38 29.46 16.80
C ARG A 85 3.76 28.54 17.84
N GLU A 86 2.75 27.81 17.40
CA GLU A 86 2.20 26.68 18.15
C GLU A 86 3.11 25.47 17.95
N LEU A 87 3.55 24.88 19.06
CA LEU A 87 4.38 23.69 19.08
C LEU A 87 3.63 22.57 19.80
N THR A 88 3.65 21.38 19.20
CA THR A 88 3.09 20.18 19.82
C THR A 88 4.12 19.08 19.83
N GLU A 89 4.40 18.53 21.01
CA GLU A 89 5.26 17.37 21.19
C GLU A 89 4.44 16.09 20.96
N TRP A 90 4.88 15.27 20.01
CA TRP A 90 4.24 14.01 19.64
C TRP A 90 5.15 12.84 19.97
N PHE A 91 4.59 11.83 20.61
CA PHE A 91 5.19 10.50 20.66
C PHE A 91 4.58 9.66 19.56
N LEU A 92 5.40 9.28 18.58
CA LEU A 92 4.99 8.42 17.48
C LEU A 92 5.58 7.03 17.66
N ARG A 93 4.78 6.00 17.35
CA ARG A 93 5.26 4.63 17.20
C ARG A 93 5.26 4.25 15.72
N PRO A 94 6.43 4.28 15.05
CA PRO A 94 6.60 3.76 13.70
C PRO A 94 6.40 2.24 13.66
N ALA A 95 6.26 1.70 12.45
CA ALA A 95 6.16 0.25 12.23
C ALA A 95 7.39 -0.54 12.70
N SER A 96 8.55 0.10 12.81
CA SER A 96 9.77 -0.49 13.38
C SER A 96 9.67 -0.77 14.88
N GLY A 97 8.65 -0.24 15.56
CA GLY A 97 8.36 -0.49 16.97
C GLY A 97 9.15 0.40 17.94
N VAL A 98 10.19 1.10 17.48
CA VAL A 98 10.97 2.04 18.30
C VAL A 98 10.25 3.38 18.36
N PRO A 99 9.74 3.80 19.54
CA PRO A 99 9.05 5.09 19.66
C PRO A 99 10.00 6.25 19.42
N VAL A 100 9.48 7.32 18.81
CA VAL A 100 10.22 8.54 18.49
C VAL A 100 9.47 9.76 19.00
N LEU A 101 10.21 10.79 19.39
CA LEU A 101 9.67 12.09 19.78
C LEU A 101 9.73 13.03 18.58
N VAL A 102 8.63 13.71 18.28
CA VAL A 102 8.58 14.71 17.22
C VAL A 102 8.01 16.02 17.76
N LEU A 103 8.77 17.09 17.64
CA LEU A 103 8.26 18.44 17.83
C LEU A 103 7.61 18.94 16.53
N VAL A 104 6.28 19.00 16.51
CA VAL A 104 5.50 19.42 15.35
C VAL A 104 5.21 20.91 15.44
N VAL A 105 5.56 21.63 14.37
CA VAL A 105 5.37 23.07 14.25
C VAL A 105 4.08 23.38 13.49
N GLY A 106 3.24 24.23 14.08
CA GLY A 106 2.01 24.75 13.49
C GLY A 106 0.72 24.13 14.04
N GLY A 107 -0.41 24.82 13.83
CA GLY A 107 -1.70 24.45 14.41
C GLY A 107 -2.37 23.23 13.78
N GLU A 108 -1.87 22.71 12.65
CA GLU A 108 -2.42 21.50 12.02
C GLU A 108 -2.28 20.26 12.92
N ALA A 109 -1.32 20.27 13.84
CA ALA A 109 -1.13 19.20 14.82
C ALA A 109 -2.39 18.96 15.68
N ALA A 110 -3.19 19.99 15.95
CA ALA A 110 -4.41 19.86 16.74
C ALA A 110 -5.51 19.02 16.04
N ASN A 111 -5.39 18.78 14.72
CA ASN A 111 -6.37 18.02 13.94
C ASN A 111 -6.17 16.50 14.02
N PHE A 112 -5.17 16.03 14.77
CA PHE A 112 -4.81 14.62 14.89
C PHE A 112 -5.06 14.12 16.31
N ALA A 113 -5.88 13.08 16.42
CA ALA A 113 -6.18 12.44 17.69
C ALA A 113 -5.17 11.32 17.99
N GLU A 114 -4.95 11.04 19.26
CA GLU A 114 -4.19 9.86 19.68
C GLU A 114 -4.80 8.58 19.07
N GLY A 115 -3.93 7.64 18.72
CA GLY A 115 -4.26 6.40 18.05
C GLY A 115 -4.35 6.50 16.52
N THR A 116 -4.34 7.71 15.95
CA THR A 116 -4.36 7.90 14.49
C THR A 116 -3.01 7.60 13.84
N GLU A 117 -3.04 7.14 12.59
CA GLU A 117 -1.84 7.00 11.78
C GLU A 117 -1.51 8.35 11.14
N VAL A 118 -0.25 8.77 11.25
CA VAL A 118 0.25 10.06 10.78
C VAL A 118 1.55 9.88 10.00
N GLY A 119 1.73 10.71 8.98
CA GLY A 119 2.93 10.82 8.19
C GLY A 119 3.42 12.27 8.19
N LEU A 120 4.74 12.49 8.21
CA LEU A 120 5.31 13.83 8.22
C LEU A 120 6.77 13.82 7.73
N SER A 121 7.19 14.90 7.08
CA SER A 121 8.61 15.18 6.86
C SER A 121 9.21 15.80 8.10
N VAL A 122 10.39 15.34 8.48
CA VAL A 122 11.08 15.74 9.70
C VAL A 122 12.57 15.93 9.45
N ARG A 123 13.20 16.69 10.35
CA ARG A 123 14.66 16.77 10.47
C ARG A 123 15.10 16.20 11.82
N ALA A 124 16.17 15.42 11.82
CA ALA A 124 16.73 14.86 13.04
C ALA A 124 17.27 15.97 13.98
N ALA A 125 16.90 15.91 15.25
CA ALA A 125 17.28 16.85 16.29
C ALA A 125 18.00 16.15 17.46
N GLY A 126 18.64 15.00 17.16
CA GLY A 126 19.38 14.22 18.14
C GLY A 126 18.51 13.31 19.00
N PHE A 127 18.75 13.31 20.31
CA PHE A 127 18.08 12.44 21.26
C PHE A 127 17.64 13.22 22.48
N VAL A 128 16.48 12.85 23.03
CA VAL A 128 15.92 13.43 24.25
C VAL A 128 15.70 12.32 25.26
N GLU A 129 16.03 12.59 26.52
CA GLU A 129 15.66 11.71 27.62
C GLU A 129 14.29 12.10 28.14
N ALA A 130 13.36 11.14 28.14
CA ALA A 130 12.00 11.35 28.64
C ALA A 130 11.55 10.16 29.49
N MET A 131 10.64 10.42 30.42
CA MET A 131 10.06 9.36 31.23
C MET A 131 9.01 8.61 30.41
N ALA A 132 9.22 7.32 30.21
CA ALA A 132 8.27 6.45 29.53
C ALA A 132 7.06 6.15 30.42
N ARG A 133 6.00 5.55 29.85
CA ARG A 133 4.76 5.20 30.58
C ARG A 133 4.98 4.29 31.78
N ASN A 134 6.06 3.51 31.80
CA ASN A 134 6.42 2.64 32.92
C ASN A 134 7.20 3.37 34.03
N GLY A 135 7.40 4.68 33.93
CA GLY A 135 8.15 5.49 34.90
C GLY A 135 9.67 5.41 34.73
N GLU A 136 10.19 4.67 33.74
CA GLU A 136 11.63 4.62 33.46
C GLU A 136 12.05 5.79 32.58
N MET A 137 13.18 6.40 32.90
CA MET A 137 13.86 7.31 31.99
C MET A 137 14.40 6.53 30.79
N ARG A 138 14.03 6.97 29.60
CA ARG A 138 14.47 6.38 28.35
C ARG A 138 14.91 7.46 27.38
N ARG A 139 15.90 7.11 26.56
CA ARG A 139 16.40 7.98 25.50
C ARG A 139 15.63 7.70 24.21
N PHE A 140 14.97 8.73 23.69
CA PHE A 140 14.19 8.68 22.46
C PHE A 140 14.90 9.46 21.36
N PRO A 141 14.94 8.95 20.12
CA PRO A 141 15.33 9.77 18.99
C PRO A 141 14.31 10.89 18.80
N ALA A 142 14.81 12.07 18.53
CA ALA A 142 14.02 13.26 18.50
C ALA A 142 14.13 13.99 17.16
N PHE A 143 13.00 14.53 16.72
CA PHE A 143 12.84 15.11 15.40
C PHE A 143 12.05 16.42 15.47
N VAL A 144 12.24 17.30 14.49
CA VAL A 144 11.41 18.48 14.28
C VAL A 144 10.71 18.35 12.93
N GLY A 145 9.40 18.56 12.91
CA GLY A 145 8.60 18.41 11.69
C GLY A 145 7.48 19.43 11.60
N ALA A 146 6.83 19.48 10.44
CA ALA A 146 5.67 20.32 10.20
C ALA A 146 4.69 19.62 9.26
N ARG A 147 3.45 20.12 9.21
CA ARG A 147 2.38 19.66 8.30
C ARG A 147 2.15 18.14 8.32
N PRO A 148 1.70 17.60 9.46
CA PRO A 148 1.32 16.20 9.53
C PRO A 148 0.20 15.90 8.53
N VAL A 149 0.31 14.76 7.85
CA VAL A 149 -0.69 14.24 6.93
C VAL A 149 -1.23 12.92 7.45
N ARG A 150 -2.50 12.61 7.13
CA ARG A 150 -2.98 11.24 7.26
C ARG A 150 -2.39 10.47 6.09
N PRO A 151 -1.53 9.46 6.30
CA PRO A 151 -1.08 8.64 5.20
C PRO A 151 -2.35 8.08 4.57
N THR A 152 -2.48 8.25 3.26
CA THR A 152 -3.47 7.50 2.52
C THR A 152 -3.00 6.06 2.66
N SER A 153 -3.60 5.34 3.62
CA SER A 153 -3.48 3.90 3.67
C SER A 153 -3.91 3.46 2.28
N GLY A 154 -2.95 3.06 1.45
CA GLY A 154 -3.25 2.43 0.19
C GLY A 154 -4.15 1.29 0.60
N ALA A 155 -5.46 1.40 0.33
CA ALA A 155 -6.42 0.41 0.76
C ALA A 155 -5.80 -0.92 0.38
N PRO A 156 -5.56 -1.82 1.35
CA PRO A 156 -4.74 -2.99 1.08
C PRO A 156 -5.33 -3.62 -0.17
N ALA A 157 -4.53 -3.82 -1.22
CA ALA A 157 -5.02 -4.30 -2.51
C ALA A 157 -5.85 -5.60 -2.37
N TRP A 158 -5.73 -6.26 -1.22
CA TRP A 158 -6.61 -7.27 -0.65
C TRP A 158 -8.11 -6.95 -0.78
N GLY A 159 -8.56 -5.71 -0.55
CA GLY A 159 -9.96 -5.32 -0.74
C GLY A 159 -10.39 -5.37 -2.22
N LEU A 160 -9.52 -4.93 -3.13
CA LEU A 160 -9.74 -5.06 -4.58
C LEU A 160 -9.68 -6.52 -5.01
N VAL A 161 -8.73 -7.30 -4.50
CA VAL A 161 -8.57 -8.74 -4.78
C VAL A 161 -9.77 -9.55 -4.26
N ALA A 162 -10.28 -9.21 -3.06
CA ALA A 162 -11.45 -9.85 -2.45
C ALA A 162 -12.74 -9.61 -3.24
N VAL A 163 -12.83 -8.50 -3.98
CA VAL A 163 -13.95 -8.22 -4.90
C VAL A 163 -13.68 -8.83 -6.28
N LEU A 164 -12.44 -8.79 -6.78
CA LEU A 164 -12.11 -9.29 -8.11
C LEU A 164 -12.35 -10.80 -8.25
N ILE A 165 -11.95 -11.59 -7.26
CA ILE A 165 -12.06 -13.06 -7.28
C ILE A 165 -13.52 -13.52 -7.46
N PRO A 166 -14.50 -13.12 -6.62
CA PRO A 166 -15.88 -13.54 -6.81
C PRO A 166 -16.47 -13.02 -8.12
N THR A 167 -16.10 -11.81 -8.58
CA THR A 167 -16.55 -11.28 -9.87
C THR A 167 -16.06 -12.14 -11.04
N VAL A 168 -14.79 -12.55 -11.05
CA VAL A 168 -14.22 -13.43 -12.09
C VAL A 168 -14.89 -14.81 -12.06
N VAL A 169 -15.14 -15.37 -10.87
CA VAL A 169 -15.84 -16.66 -10.72
C VAL A 169 -17.27 -16.59 -11.27
N VAL A 170 -18.01 -15.52 -10.97
CA VAL A 170 -19.38 -15.32 -11.49
C VAL A 170 -19.38 -15.19 -13.01
N LEU A 171 -18.47 -14.39 -13.57
CA LEU A 171 -18.34 -14.21 -15.01
C LEU A 171 -17.95 -15.51 -15.72
N LEU A 172 -17.02 -16.28 -15.15
CA LEU A 172 -16.62 -17.58 -15.70
C LEU A 172 -17.77 -18.60 -15.64
N GLY A 173 -18.52 -18.64 -14.53
CA GLY A 173 -19.71 -19.48 -14.40
C GLY A 173 -20.78 -19.12 -15.43
N LEU A 174 -21.05 -17.83 -15.61
CA LEU A 174 -22.00 -17.34 -16.61
C LEU A 174 -21.54 -17.72 -18.04
N PHE A 175 -20.26 -17.53 -18.34
CA PHE A 175 -19.68 -17.90 -19.63
C PHE A 175 -19.83 -19.40 -19.91
N LEU A 176 -19.53 -20.27 -18.94
CA LEU A 176 -19.70 -21.73 -19.09
C LEU A 176 -21.16 -22.13 -19.32
N VAL A 177 -22.11 -21.49 -18.63
CA VAL A 177 -23.55 -21.74 -18.83
C VAL A 177 -23.99 -21.33 -20.24
N VAL A 178 -23.55 -20.17 -20.72
CA VAL A 178 -23.84 -19.68 -22.08
C VAL A 178 -23.20 -20.60 -23.12
N ALA A 179 -21.94 -20.98 -22.96
CA ALA A 179 -21.23 -21.88 -23.86
C ALA A 179 -21.88 -23.27 -23.91
N ALA A 180 -22.29 -23.82 -22.76
CA ALA A 180 -22.99 -25.10 -22.70
C ALA A 180 -24.37 -25.06 -23.38
N ARG A 181 -25.12 -23.96 -23.24
CA ARG A 181 -26.40 -23.78 -23.93
C ARG A 181 -26.24 -23.58 -25.44
N ALA A 182 -25.25 -22.78 -25.86
CA ALA A 182 -24.95 -22.60 -27.28
C ALA A 182 -24.48 -23.91 -27.94
N GLY A 183 -23.68 -24.72 -27.25
CA GLY A 183 -23.25 -26.03 -27.71
C GLY A 183 -24.38 -27.05 -27.82
N ARG A 184 -25.38 -27.01 -26.93
CA ARG A 184 -26.59 -27.84 -27.05
C ARG A 184 -27.51 -27.38 -28.18
N ALA A 185 -27.65 -26.07 -28.39
CA ALA A 185 -28.46 -25.53 -29.49
C ALA A 185 -27.91 -25.92 -30.87
N ARG A 186 -26.58 -26.02 -31.02
CA ARG A 186 -25.94 -26.49 -32.26
C ARG A 186 -26.00 -28.01 -32.46
N ARG A 187 -26.40 -28.79 -31.45
CA ARG A 187 -26.46 -30.27 -31.49
C ARG A 187 -27.86 -30.84 -31.73
N GLY A 188 -28.83 -30.05 -32.20
CA GLY A 188 -30.10 -30.57 -32.72
C GLY A 188 -30.50 -29.88 -34.02
N PRO A 189 -31.35 -30.47 -34.90
CA PRO A 189 -31.61 -31.87 -35.21
C PRO A 189 -31.07 -32.23 -36.62
N LEU A 190 -29.88 -31.73 -37.02
CA LEU A 190 -29.33 -32.02 -38.36
C LEU A 190 -28.94 -33.50 -38.56
N GLN A 191 -28.73 -34.26 -37.48
CA GLN A 191 -28.49 -35.71 -37.57
C GLN A 191 -29.74 -36.55 -37.86
N ARG A 192 -30.97 -36.00 -37.77
CA ARG A 192 -32.18 -36.76 -38.10
C ARG A 192 -32.59 -36.73 -39.58
N ARG A 193 -31.91 -35.94 -40.42
CA ARG A 193 -32.18 -35.89 -41.87
C ARG A 193 -31.22 -36.72 -42.73
N LEU A 194 -30.15 -37.27 -42.15
CA LEU A 194 -29.21 -38.12 -42.90
C LEU A 194 -29.60 -39.61 -42.95
N CYS A 195 -30.64 -40.04 -42.22
CA CYS A 195 -31.18 -41.41 -42.29
C CYS A 195 -32.50 -41.52 -43.08
N ALA A 196 -32.96 -40.44 -43.73
CA ALA A 196 -34.24 -40.42 -44.46
C ALA A 196 -34.07 -40.08 -45.95
N ALA A 197 -32.85 -40.22 -46.49
CA ALA A 197 -32.51 -39.92 -47.88
C ALA A 197 -31.69 -41.05 -48.51
N SER A 198 -32.12 -42.28 -48.28
CA SER A 198 -31.63 -43.47 -48.99
C SER A 198 -32.83 -44.35 -49.34
N ASP A 199 -33.81 -43.74 -50.00
CA ASP A 199 -34.68 -44.39 -50.98
C ASP A 199 -34.22 -43.83 -52.35
N GLU A 200 -33.02 -44.21 -52.77
CA GLU A 200 -32.65 -44.16 -54.19
C GLU A 200 -32.98 -45.53 -54.79
N PRO A 201 -33.61 -45.58 -55.97
CA PRO A 201 -34.04 -46.82 -56.59
C PRO A 201 -32.81 -47.66 -56.92
N GLU A 202 -32.86 -48.91 -56.45
CA GLU A 202 -31.98 -50.03 -56.77
C GLU A 202 -31.51 -49.99 -58.23
N ALA A 203 -30.35 -49.37 -58.46
CA ALA A 203 -29.67 -49.42 -59.73
C ALA A 203 -29.17 -50.86 -59.87
N ALA A 204 -29.83 -51.61 -60.76
CA ALA A 204 -29.53 -52.99 -61.09
C ALA A 204 -28.01 -53.24 -61.10
N GLU A 205 -27.55 -53.99 -60.10
CA GLU A 205 -26.17 -54.43 -59.99
C GLU A 205 -25.86 -55.36 -61.17
N LEU A 206 -25.30 -54.80 -62.24
CA LEU A 206 -24.70 -55.59 -63.30
C LEU A 206 -23.48 -56.32 -62.69
N PRO A 207 -23.38 -57.65 -62.84
CA PRO A 207 -22.30 -58.43 -62.25
C PRO A 207 -20.95 -57.93 -62.78
N LEU A 208 -20.09 -57.51 -61.86
CA LEU A 208 -18.72 -57.11 -62.18
C LEU A 208 -17.96 -58.34 -62.74
N PRO A 209 -17.20 -58.18 -63.83
CA PRO A 209 -16.36 -59.25 -64.38
C PRO A 209 -15.29 -59.67 -63.34
N ALA A 210 -15.01 -60.98 -63.28
CA ALA A 210 -14.13 -61.56 -62.26
C ALA A 210 -12.64 -61.21 -62.48
N ASP A 211 -12.27 -60.71 -63.66
CA ASP A 211 -10.90 -60.29 -63.94
C ASP A 211 -10.66 -58.86 -63.40
N PRO A 212 -9.73 -58.68 -62.44
CA PRO A 212 -9.45 -57.37 -61.84
C PRO A 212 -8.97 -56.32 -62.86
N ALA A 213 -8.37 -56.73 -63.98
CA ALA A 213 -7.94 -55.79 -65.01
C ALA A 213 -9.12 -55.18 -65.77
N GLU A 214 -10.15 -55.98 -66.07
CA GLU A 214 -11.36 -55.53 -66.78
C GLU A 214 -12.27 -54.69 -65.89
N ALA A 215 -12.34 -55.00 -64.59
CA ALA A 215 -13.13 -54.21 -63.63
C ALA A 215 -12.60 -52.77 -63.50
N LEU A 216 -11.27 -52.57 -63.54
CA LEU A 216 -10.66 -51.24 -63.51
C LEU A 216 -10.89 -50.46 -64.81
N ALA A 217 -10.93 -51.14 -65.96
CA ALA A 217 -11.23 -50.51 -67.25
C ALA A 217 -12.68 -49.99 -67.28
N ALA A 218 -13.65 -50.80 -66.87
CA ALA A 218 -15.06 -50.43 -66.81
C ALA A 218 -15.33 -49.29 -65.81
N LEU A 219 -14.57 -49.19 -64.72
CA LEU A 219 -14.64 -48.08 -63.76
C LEU A 219 -14.09 -46.77 -64.35
N ARG A 220 -13.04 -46.85 -65.18
CA ARG A 220 -12.47 -45.68 -65.85
C ARG A 220 -13.44 -45.09 -66.89
N GLU A 221 -14.05 -45.95 -67.69
CA GLU A 221 -14.98 -45.54 -68.74
C GLU A 221 -16.20 -44.78 -68.15
N ARG A 222 -16.73 -45.22 -67.01
CA ARG A 222 -17.83 -44.52 -66.31
C ARG A 222 -17.41 -43.21 -65.65
N ALA A 223 -16.13 -43.03 -65.35
CA ALA A 223 -15.62 -41.79 -64.77
C ALA A 223 -15.52 -40.67 -65.82
N ASP A 224 -15.29 -41.04 -67.08
CA ASP A 224 -15.19 -40.09 -68.20
C ASP A 224 -16.58 -39.68 -68.75
N GLU A 225 -17.65 -40.44 -68.46
CA GLU A 225 -19.03 -40.11 -68.86
C GLU A 225 -19.76 -39.12 -67.92
N ARG A 226 -19.14 -38.72 -66.80
CA ARG A 226 -19.67 -37.70 -65.86
C ARG A 226 -19.02 -36.34 -66.05
#